data_AF-A0A4R2MXS4-F1
#
_entry.id   AF-A0A4R2MXS4-F1
#
_cell.length_a   1.000
_cell.length_b   1.000
_cell.length_c   1.000
_cell.angle_alpha   90.00
_cell.angle_beta   90.00
_cell.angle_gamma   90.00
#
_symmetry.space_group_name_H-M   'P 1'
#
loop_
_entity.id
_entity.type
_entity.pdbx_description
1 polymer ?
#
loop_
_entity_poly.entity_id
_entity_poly.type
_entity_poly.pdbx_seq_one_letter_code
_entity_poly.pdbx_strand_id
1 'polypeptide(L)'
;MNDIGRQPARVPSPPPSPVVDTALRQLDRLLDASGLGWVSRDEVRQATELIGALPARDADAVVDRMAATGRLDRLAQEVMDRSWVGPGLTADQRADFFQAMAQDLDGDSLAALSRALAGTEAASGGFEPVTELGTAVARHASPQAKLDYVQALAGRTTDQPQHAVGGLLEFDGQRRLGDAEARAIASVVASFGDDPASARAAFETLAREPGALDAVMLAATDTEQDWGLINGWHTAKSDHGTFRALMQTAARMEQSFAGGADGATVRALGDRVFDAAVRAVAPGDVQAADLVFRATPMDAHATRMAELSQAVYDRSSAPAGATRLGDAQLQALGLDPALLHKPAIGFEAALFRLDDGAWVLAFRGTDDWALKRAGDADDNLAQGMGLGSLQHSAAAIAAMEVARVVPAGRLETTGHSLGGGLAATAAGRAGVPATTFNAAGVADETREGYSLHFAEGQVTNYRTTGDIMSFLNGGPVPTRYADALGLDRLRQFPASVGRSVDLGNPLARIYLGARLDSWNPGTIAEGGRFGTQQHGLEEVLRHRAPAP
;
A
#
# COMPACT_ATOMS: atom_id res chain seq x y z
N MET A 1 -36.96 -13.02 5.46
CA MET A 1 -37.64 -13.73 4.35
C MET A 1 -37.16 -13.09 3.06
N ASN A 2 -36.32 -13.69 2.21
CA ASN A 2 -36.04 -15.11 1.95
C ASN A 2 -34.56 -15.33 1.59
N ASP A 3 -33.98 -16.35 2.24
CA ASP A 3 -33.21 -17.46 1.66
C ASP A 3 -32.05 -17.18 0.67
N ILE A 4 -30.82 -16.96 1.19
CA ILE A 4 -29.55 -17.23 0.47
C ILE A 4 -28.46 -17.70 1.44
N GLY A 5 -28.83 -18.49 2.45
CA GLY A 5 -27.96 -18.94 3.55
C GLY A 5 -27.61 -20.44 3.50
N ARG A 6 -27.66 -21.08 2.34
CA ARG A 6 -27.13 -22.43 2.17
C ARG A 6 -25.83 -22.36 1.38
N GLN A 7 -24.75 -22.85 1.98
CA GLN A 7 -23.60 -23.39 1.24
C GLN A 7 -24.17 -24.18 0.04
N PRO A 8 -23.69 -23.99 -1.20
CA PRO A 8 -23.97 -24.98 -2.22
C PRO A 8 -23.49 -26.30 -1.65
N ALA A 9 -24.43 -27.22 -1.42
CA ALA A 9 -24.10 -28.57 -1.04
C ALA A 9 -23.15 -29.10 -2.11
N ARG A 10 -22.01 -29.66 -1.66
CA ARG A 10 -21.06 -30.44 -2.45
C ARG A 10 -21.80 -31.09 -3.62
N VAL A 11 -21.42 -30.84 -4.87
CA VAL A 11 -22.00 -31.61 -5.97
C VAL A 11 -21.67 -33.07 -5.63
N PRO A 12 -22.68 -33.93 -5.40
CA PRO A 12 -22.41 -35.31 -5.04
C PRO A 12 -21.57 -35.92 -6.15
N SER A 13 -20.50 -36.62 -5.78
CA SER A 13 -19.61 -37.30 -6.72
C SER A 13 -20.46 -38.00 -7.78
N PRO A 14 -20.17 -37.82 -9.08
CA PRO A 14 -21.02 -38.37 -10.12
C PRO A 14 -21.17 -39.89 -9.95
N PRO A 15 -22.31 -40.46 -10.41
CA PRO A 15 -22.54 -41.90 -10.35
C PRO A 15 -21.38 -42.67 -11.00
N PRO A 16 -21.19 -43.96 -10.68
CA PRO A 16 -20.12 -44.79 -11.25
C PRO A 16 -19.99 -44.60 -12.76
N SER A 17 -18.90 -43.97 -13.19
CA SER A 17 -18.57 -43.77 -14.60
C SER A 17 -17.57 -44.88 -14.98
N PRO A 18 -17.88 -45.73 -15.97
CA PRO A 18 -16.95 -46.75 -16.44
C PRO A 18 -15.61 -46.17 -16.89
N VAL A 19 -15.61 -44.90 -17.34
CA VAL A 19 -14.40 -44.15 -17.72
C VAL A 19 -13.58 -43.82 -16.48
N VAL A 20 -14.18 -43.23 -15.44
CA VAL A 20 -13.53 -42.93 -14.15
C VAL A 20 -13.00 -44.20 -13.48
N ASP A 21 -13.78 -45.28 -13.46
CA ASP A 21 -13.36 -46.55 -12.87
C ASP A 21 -12.20 -47.18 -13.65
N THR A 22 -12.15 -46.97 -14.97
CA THR A 22 -11.04 -47.46 -15.81
C THR A 22 -9.79 -46.63 -15.60
N ALA A 23 -9.92 -45.30 -15.54
CA ALA A 23 -8.83 -44.39 -15.23
C ALA A 23 -8.23 -44.70 -13.85
N LEU A 24 -9.06 -44.88 -12.82
CA LEU A 24 -8.60 -45.27 -11.47
C LEU A 24 -7.85 -46.61 -11.47
N ARG A 25 -8.33 -47.62 -12.21
CA ARG A 25 -7.60 -48.91 -12.33
C ARG A 25 -6.30 -48.80 -13.12
N GLN A 26 -6.18 -47.85 -14.04
CA GLN A 26 -4.95 -47.58 -14.78
C GLN A 26 -3.97 -46.80 -13.93
N LEU A 27 -4.44 -45.78 -13.19
CA LEU A 27 -3.66 -45.07 -12.18
C LEU A 27 -3.15 -46.02 -11.11
N ASP A 28 -4.00 -46.94 -10.60
CA ASP A 28 -3.56 -48.00 -9.68
C ASP A 28 -2.47 -48.85 -10.29
N ARG A 29 -2.62 -49.23 -11.55
CA ARG A 29 -1.58 -49.99 -12.25
C ARG A 29 -0.31 -49.21 -12.51
N LEU A 30 -0.34 -47.89 -12.62
CA LEU A 30 0.85 -47.05 -12.81
C LEU A 30 1.53 -46.73 -11.47
N LEU A 31 0.73 -46.55 -10.42
CA LEU A 31 1.19 -46.20 -9.06
C LEU A 31 1.52 -47.44 -8.20
N ASP A 32 1.00 -48.63 -8.55
CA ASP A 32 1.29 -49.93 -7.92
C ASP A 32 2.04 -50.90 -8.87
N ALA A 33 2.50 -50.46 -10.06
CA ALA A 33 2.86 -51.27 -11.24
C ALA A 33 3.86 -52.41 -11.02
N SER A 34 4.56 -52.39 -9.90
CA SER A 34 5.95 -52.76 -9.95
C SER A 34 6.30 -53.75 -8.84
N GLY A 35 5.34 -54.18 -8.01
CA GLY A 35 5.46 -55.31 -7.06
C GLY A 35 6.60 -55.21 -6.03
N LEU A 36 7.37 -54.13 -6.10
CA LEU A 36 8.57 -53.79 -5.32
C LEU A 36 8.52 -52.32 -4.87
N GLY A 37 7.43 -51.58 -5.13
CA GLY A 37 7.18 -50.22 -4.64
C GLY A 37 7.88 -49.09 -5.40
N TRP A 38 7.97 -49.17 -6.73
CA TRP A 38 8.64 -48.20 -7.62
C TRP A 38 7.65 -47.59 -8.64
N VAL A 39 7.63 -46.25 -8.77
CA VAL A 39 6.95 -45.54 -9.87
C VAL A 39 8.01 -44.80 -10.69
N SER A 40 8.09 -45.08 -11.99
CA SER A 40 9.03 -44.45 -12.90
C SER A 40 8.56 -43.08 -13.39
N ARG A 41 9.50 -42.25 -13.86
CA ARG A 41 9.20 -40.94 -14.47
C ARG A 41 8.19 -41.03 -15.62
N ASP A 42 8.25 -42.10 -16.40
CA ASP A 42 7.31 -42.34 -17.49
C ASP A 42 5.92 -42.73 -16.97
N GLU A 43 5.82 -43.39 -15.82
CA GLU A 43 4.53 -43.76 -15.21
C GLU A 43 3.86 -42.55 -14.56
N VAL A 44 4.61 -41.64 -13.93
CA VAL A 44 4.06 -40.36 -13.44
C VAL A 44 3.59 -39.50 -14.62
N ARG A 45 4.38 -39.38 -15.70
CA ARG A 45 3.94 -38.68 -16.92
C ARG A 45 2.68 -39.32 -17.53
N GLN A 46 2.60 -40.65 -17.59
CA GLN A 46 1.42 -41.35 -18.07
C GLN A 46 0.21 -41.13 -17.17
N ALA A 47 0.39 -41.05 -15.85
CA ALA A 47 -0.68 -40.71 -14.92
C ALA A 47 -1.20 -39.29 -15.16
N THR A 48 -0.30 -38.33 -15.38
CA THR A 48 -0.64 -36.94 -15.75
C THR A 48 -1.38 -36.86 -17.08
N GLU A 49 -0.87 -37.52 -18.12
CA GLU A 49 -1.50 -37.58 -19.44
C GLU A 49 -2.86 -38.26 -19.37
N LEU A 50 -3.01 -39.30 -18.54
CA LEU A 50 -4.27 -39.99 -18.35
C LEU A 50 -5.31 -39.08 -17.70
N ILE A 51 -4.95 -38.32 -16.66
CA ILE A 51 -5.88 -37.39 -16.00
C ILE A 51 -6.21 -36.21 -16.94
N GLY A 52 -5.21 -35.60 -17.58
CA GLY A 52 -5.42 -34.46 -18.50
C GLY A 52 -6.13 -34.83 -19.81
N ALA A 53 -6.15 -36.11 -20.20
CA ALA A 53 -6.91 -36.57 -21.37
C ALA A 53 -8.40 -36.82 -21.07
N LEU A 54 -8.80 -36.80 -19.79
CA LEU A 54 -10.20 -36.97 -19.41
C LEU A 54 -10.97 -35.66 -19.63
N PRO A 55 -12.28 -35.74 -19.96
CA PRO A 55 -13.15 -34.58 -19.82
C PRO A 55 -13.07 -34.04 -18.38
N ALA A 56 -13.03 -32.72 -18.19
CA ALA A 56 -12.87 -32.06 -16.88
C ALA A 56 -13.69 -32.72 -15.76
N ARG A 57 -14.98 -32.97 -16.02
CA ARG A 57 -15.90 -33.65 -15.08
C ARG A 57 -15.42 -35.05 -14.64
N ASP A 58 -14.85 -35.82 -15.54
CA ASP A 58 -14.32 -37.15 -15.23
C ASP A 58 -12.95 -37.05 -14.53
N ALA A 59 -12.12 -36.05 -14.87
CA ALA A 59 -10.87 -35.76 -14.17
C ALA A 59 -11.13 -35.37 -12.71
N ASP A 60 -12.07 -34.46 -12.45
CA ASP A 60 -12.52 -34.07 -11.11
C ASP A 60 -13.00 -35.29 -10.31
N ALA A 61 -13.83 -36.14 -10.93
CA ALA A 61 -14.34 -37.35 -10.29
C ALA A 61 -13.25 -38.37 -9.95
N VAL A 62 -12.16 -38.43 -10.74
CA VAL A 62 -10.98 -39.24 -10.42
C VAL A 62 -10.25 -38.66 -9.21
N VAL A 63 -9.96 -37.35 -9.21
CA VAL A 63 -9.24 -36.68 -8.10
C VAL A 63 -10.02 -36.77 -6.79
N ASP A 64 -11.33 -36.52 -6.82
CA ASP A 64 -12.22 -36.65 -5.66
C ASP A 64 -12.17 -38.05 -5.03
N ARG A 65 -12.19 -39.10 -5.86
CA ARG A 65 -12.12 -40.49 -5.40
C ARG A 65 -10.73 -40.84 -4.89
N MET A 66 -9.68 -40.30 -5.50
CA MET A 66 -8.31 -40.45 -5.01
C MET A 66 -8.15 -39.78 -3.64
N ALA A 67 -8.70 -38.59 -3.45
CA ALA A 67 -8.71 -37.91 -2.16
C ALA A 67 -9.48 -38.71 -1.10
N ALA A 68 -10.67 -39.22 -1.43
CA ALA A 68 -11.49 -40.02 -0.53
C ALA A 68 -10.86 -41.36 -0.10
N THR A 69 -9.89 -41.86 -0.87
CA THR A 69 -9.21 -43.15 -0.62
C THR A 69 -7.77 -42.99 -0.12
N GLY A 70 -7.29 -41.76 0.12
CA GLY A 70 -5.91 -41.48 0.53
C GLY A 70 -4.86 -41.70 -0.58
N ARG A 71 -5.31 -41.94 -1.81
CA ARG A 71 -4.43 -42.16 -2.98
C ARG A 71 -3.85 -40.87 -3.51
N LEU A 72 -4.53 -39.75 -3.28
CA LEU A 72 -4.03 -38.43 -3.67
C LEU A 72 -2.78 -38.05 -2.88
N ASP A 73 -2.69 -38.43 -1.61
CA ASP A 73 -1.50 -38.21 -0.77
C ASP A 73 -0.29 -38.99 -1.31
N ARG A 74 -0.51 -40.23 -1.77
CA ARG A 74 0.54 -41.02 -2.43
C ARG A 74 0.98 -40.37 -3.75
N LEU A 75 0.04 -39.93 -4.59
CA LEU A 75 0.39 -39.23 -5.83
C LEU A 75 1.21 -37.97 -5.53
N ALA A 76 0.82 -37.19 -4.53
CA ALA A 76 1.56 -36.01 -4.10
C ALA A 76 2.98 -36.35 -3.64
N GLN A 77 3.15 -37.43 -2.85
CA GLN A 77 4.47 -37.92 -2.45
C GLN A 77 5.34 -38.28 -3.66
N GLU A 78 4.82 -39.03 -4.63
CA GLU A 78 5.57 -39.43 -5.84
C GLU A 78 5.94 -38.22 -6.74
N VAL A 79 5.11 -37.18 -6.77
CA VAL A 79 5.42 -35.93 -7.47
C VAL A 79 6.56 -35.17 -6.78
N MET A 80 6.67 -35.27 -5.45
CA MET A 80 7.60 -34.49 -4.64
C MET A 80 8.90 -35.20 -4.26
N ASP A 81 8.90 -36.52 -4.20
CA ASP A 81 10.02 -37.25 -3.60
C ASP A 81 11.31 -37.14 -4.43
N ARG A 82 12.35 -36.60 -3.77
CA ARG A 82 13.75 -36.68 -4.20
C ARG A 82 14.49 -37.85 -3.53
N SER A 83 13.83 -38.66 -2.69
CA SER A 83 14.48 -39.80 -2.04
C SER A 83 13.49 -40.84 -1.51
N TRP A 84 13.36 -41.97 -2.20
CA TRP A 84 13.82 -43.22 -1.58
C TRP A 84 14.71 -44.12 -2.48
N VAL A 85 14.62 -44.11 -3.83
CA VAL A 85 15.68 -44.68 -4.72
C VAL A 85 15.67 -44.19 -6.20
N GLY A 86 15.05 -43.05 -6.53
CA GLY A 86 15.05 -42.51 -7.89
C GLY A 86 14.85 -40.99 -7.91
N PRO A 87 15.32 -40.27 -8.94
CA PRO A 87 15.15 -38.83 -9.00
C PRO A 87 13.72 -38.57 -9.46
N GLY A 88 12.84 -38.13 -8.56
CA GLY A 88 11.47 -37.69 -8.88
C GLY A 88 11.39 -36.66 -10.01
N LEU A 89 10.21 -36.08 -10.22
CA LEU A 89 10.04 -35.09 -11.28
C LEU A 89 11.04 -33.92 -11.11
N THR A 90 11.65 -33.48 -12.22
CA THR A 90 12.42 -32.23 -12.22
C THR A 90 11.49 -31.05 -11.96
N ALA A 91 12.04 -29.89 -11.60
CA ALA A 91 11.22 -28.68 -11.38
C ALA A 91 10.36 -28.35 -12.61
N ASP A 92 10.92 -28.48 -13.82
CA ASP A 92 10.19 -28.28 -15.08
C ASP A 92 9.02 -29.27 -15.24
N GLN A 93 9.24 -30.54 -14.90
CA GLN A 93 8.22 -31.58 -14.99
C GLN A 93 7.10 -31.41 -13.95
N ARG A 94 7.43 -30.92 -12.75
CA ARG A 94 6.42 -30.54 -11.76
C ARG A 94 5.60 -29.35 -12.24
N ALA A 95 6.24 -28.36 -12.84
CA ALA A 95 5.55 -27.20 -13.41
C ALA A 95 4.58 -27.63 -14.54
N ASP A 96 5.00 -28.53 -15.44
CA ASP A 96 4.14 -29.10 -16.48
C ASP A 96 2.94 -29.85 -15.88
N PHE A 97 3.17 -30.65 -14.84
CA PHE A 97 2.11 -31.36 -14.12
C PHE A 97 1.10 -30.38 -13.50
N PHE A 98 1.56 -29.40 -12.72
CA PHE A 98 0.68 -28.43 -12.08
C PHE A 98 -0.06 -27.55 -13.09
N GLN A 99 0.58 -27.21 -14.21
CA GLN A 99 -0.08 -26.51 -15.31
C GLN A 99 -1.24 -27.34 -15.87
N ALA A 100 -1.03 -28.62 -16.18
CA ALA A 100 -2.09 -29.48 -16.71
C ALA A 100 -3.25 -29.60 -15.72
N MET A 101 -2.96 -29.86 -14.45
CA MET A 101 -4.00 -29.94 -13.42
C MET A 101 -4.76 -28.62 -13.26
N ALA A 102 -4.07 -27.48 -13.26
CA ALA A 102 -4.71 -26.17 -13.17
C ALA A 102 -5.61 -25.85 -14.37
N GLN A 103 -5.33 -26.38 -15.56
CA GLN A 103 -6.14 -26.16 -16.76
C GLN A 103 -7.45 -26.97 -16.72
N ASP A 104 -7.38 -28.21 -16.23
CA ASP A 104 -8.43 -29.19 -16.43
C ASP A 104 -9.31 -29.44 -15.20
N LEU A 105 -8.80 -29.17 -13.99
CA LEU A 105 -9.51 -29.45 -12.72
C LEU A 105 -10.32 -28.25 -12.21
N ASP A 106 -11.37 -28.56 -11.45
CA ASP A 106 -12.10 -27.58 -10.65
C ASP A 106 -11.35 -27.15 -9.38
N GLY A 107 -11.83 -26.07 -8.75
CA GLY A 107 -11.13 -25.50 -7.59
C GLY A 107 -11.14 -26.39 -6.35
N ASP A 108 -12.15 -27.24 -6.19
CA ASP A 108 -12.24 -28.19 -5.06
C ASP A 108 -11.20 -29.30 -5.20
N SER A 109 -11.04 -29.84 -6.42
CA SER A 109 -10.04 -30.84 -6.79
C SER A 109 -8.61 -30.28 -6.67
N LEU A 110 -8.41 -29.05 -7.13
CA LEU A 110 -7.13 -28.33 -6.96
C LEU A 110 -6.81 -28.08 -5.48
N ALA A 111 -7.81 -27.73 -4.66
CA ALA A 111 -7.63 -27.57 -3.23
C ALA A 111 -7.36 -28.92 -2.54
N ALA A 112 -7.95 -30.02 -3.00
CA ALA A 112 -7.62 -31.36 -2.50
C ALA A 112 -6.17 -31.73 -2.81
N LEU A 113 -5.69 -31.46 -4.03
CA LEU A 113 -4.30 -31.65 -4.40
C LEU A 113 -3.36 -30.78 -3.57
N SER A 114 -3.71 -29.51 -3.34
CA SER A 114 -2.95 -28.59 -2.48
C SER A 114 -2.79 -29.16 -1.06
N ARG A 115 -3.85 -29.72 -0.48
CA ARG A 115 -3.80 -30.33 0.86
C ARG A 115 -2.93 -31.60 0.90
N ALA A 116 -2.96 -32.40 -0.17
CA ALA A 116 -2.12 -33.58 -0.30
C ALA A 116 -0.63 -33.18 -0.39
N LEU A 117 -0.31 -32.13 -1.15
CA LEU A 117 1.03 -31.56 -1.25
C LEU A 117 1.52 -30.95 0.07
N ALA A 118 0.65 -30.27 0.83
CA ALA A 118 1.00 -29.78 2.16
C ALA A 118 1.43 -30.91 3.11
N GLY A 119 0.89 -32.11 2.92
CA GLY A 119 1.22 -33.32 3.68
C GLY A 119 2.54 -33.99 3.30
N THR A 120 3.20 -33.62 2.20
CA THR A 120 4.44 -34.28 1.75
C THR A 120 5.66 -33.87 2.58
N GLU A 121 5.65 -32.67 3.17
CA GLU A 121 6.75 -32.18 4.01
C GLU A 121 6.20 -31.48 5.26
N ALA A 122 6.00 -32.25 6.34
CA ALA A 122 5.38 -31.77 7.56
C ALA A 122 6.15 -30.62 8.26
N ALA A 123 7.46 -30.49 8.03
CA ALA A 123 8.28 -29.42 8.62
C ALA A 123 8.04 -28.06 7.96
N SER A 124 7.78 -28.05 6.65
CA SER A 124 7.56 -26.84 5.84
C SER A 124 6.09 -26.59 5.50
N GLY A 125 5.19 -27.51 5.86
CA GLY A 125 3.80 -27.49 5.38
C GLY A 125 3.68 -27.71 3.87
N GLY A 126 4.69 -28.33 3.24
CA GLY A 126 4.75 -28.44 1.78
C GLY A 126 4.81 -27.08 1.09
N PHE A 127 5.51 -26.09 1.66
CA PHE A 127 5.52 -24.71 1.15
C PHE A 127 5.89 -24.60 -0.34
N GLU A 128 6.99 -25.23 -0.78
CA GLU A 128 7.41 -25.22 -2.19
C GLU A 128 6.31 -25.79 -3.11
N PRO A 129 5.81 -27.03 -2.94
CA PRO A 129 4.81 -27.56 -3.86
C PRO A 129 3.45 -26.90 -3.82
N VAL A 130 2.98 -26.48 -2.64
CA VAL A 130 1.70 -25.77 -2.52
C VAL A 130 1.76 -24.43 -3.25
N THR A 131 2.88 -23.72 -3.16
CA THR A 131 3.05 -22.42 -3.84
C THR A 131 3.33 -22.55 -5.34
N GLU A 132 4.00 -23.62 -5.78
CA GLU A 132 4.13 -24.01 -7.19
C GLU A 132 2.73 -24.27 -7.80
N LEU A 133 1.90 -25.09 -7.15
CA LEU A 133 0.52 -25.35 -7.59
C LEU A 133 -0.31 -24.06 -7.59
N GLY A 134 -0.27 -23.26 -6.51
CA GLY A 134 -0.97 -21.98 -6.44
C GLY A 134 -0.60 -21.02 -7.57
N THR A 135 0.67 -21.01 -7.98
CA THR A 135 1.15 -20.23 -9.13
C THR A 135 0.61 -20.77 -10.45
N ALA A 136 0.53 -22.09 -10.61
CA ALA A 136 -0.10 -22.71 -11.78
C ALA A 136 -1.60 -22.39 -11.86
N VAL A 137 -2.32 -22.48 -10.73
CA VAL A 137 -3.74 -22.09 -10.62
C VAL A 137 -3.92 -20.62 -11.00
N ALA A 138 -3.08 -19.73 -10.46
CA ALA A 138 -3.11 -18.30 -10.77
C ALA A 138 -2.93 -18.02 -12.28
N ARG A 139 -2.12 -18.81 -12.99
CA ARG A 139 -1.79 -18.59 -14.41
C ARG A 139 -2.76 -19.28 -15.37
N HIS A 140 -3.24 -20.46 -15.03
CA HIS A 140 -3.84 -21.37 -16.01
C HIS A 140 -5.28 -21.77 -15.69
N ALA A 141 -5.73 -21.65 -14.44
CA ALA A 141 -7.09 -22.03 -14.07
C ALA A 141 -8.14 -21.03 -14.56
N SER A 142 -9.35 -21.53 -14.78
CA SER A 142 -10.50 -20.70 -15.10
C SER A 142 -10.84 -19.75 -13.92
N PRO A 143 -11.47 -18.58 -14.17
CA PRO A 143 -11.87 -17.68 -13.08
C PRO A 143 -12.72 -18.35 -12.00
N GLN A 144 -13.62 -19.25 -12.39
CA GLN A 144 -14.45 -20.00 -11.44
C GLN A 144 -13.61 -20.98 -10.61
N ALA A 145 -12.73 -21.77 -11.24
CA ALA A 145 -11.85 -22.69 -10.52
C ALA A 145 -10.93 -21.95 -9.53
N LYS A 146 -10.45 -20.75 -9.87
CA LYS A 146 -9.70 -19.88 -8.95
C LYS A 146 -10.53 -19.47 -7.72
N LEU A 147 -11.80 -19.08 -7.91
CA LEU A 147 -12.69 -18.70 -6.81
C LEU A 147 -13.01 -19.89 -5.89
N ASP A 148 -13.31 -21.04 -6.48
CA ASP A 148 -13.60 -22.28 -5.75
C ASP A 148 -12.36 -22.73 -4.96
N TYR A 149 -11.16 -22.63 -5.54
CA TYR A 149 -9.89 -22.89 -4.87
C TYR A 149 -9.66 -21.99 -3.66
N VAL A 150 -9.86 -20.67 -3.81
CA VAL A 150 -9.78 -19.71 -2.70
C VAL A 150 -10.78 -20.04 -1.61
N GLN A 151 -12.02 -20.37 -1.97
CA GLN A 151 -13.08 -20.73 -1.02
C GLN A 151 -12.76 -22.01 -0.26
N ALA A 152 -12.22 -23.02 -0.93
CA ALA A 152 -11.87 -24.30 -0.32
C ALA A 152 -10.68 -24.21 0.64
N LEU A 153 -9.75 -23.26 0.43
CA LEU A 153 -8.53 -23.13 1.24
C LEU A 153 -8.52 -21.96 2.22
N ALA A 154 -9.47 -21.01 2.14
CA ALA A 154 -9.47 -19.81 2.99
C ALA A 154 -9.37 -20.12 4.50
N GLY A 155 -10.08 -21.16 4.98
CA GLY A 155 -10.04 -21.58 6.39
C GLY A 155 -8.74 -22.27 6.83
N ARG A 156 -7.79 -22.52 5.92
CA ARG A 156 -6.50 -23.17 6.21
C ARG A 156 -5.33 -22.22 6.28
N THR A 157 -5.49 -21.01 5.77
CA THR A 157 -4.44 -19.95 5.70
C THR A 157 -3.77 -19.58 7.02
N THR A 158 -4.24 -20.09 8.15
CA THR A 158 -3.71 -19.81 9.50
C THR A 158 -3.31 -21.08 10.25
N ASP A 159 -3.41 -22.26 9.62
CA ASP A 159 -3.14 -23.52 10.29
C ASP A 159 -1.63 -23.74 10.52
N GLN A 160 -0.80 -23.12 9.69
CA GLN A 160 0.64 -23.23 9.74
C GLN A 160 1.34 -21.88 9.40
N PRO A 161 1.27 -20.86 10.29
CA PRO A 161 1.63 -19.48 9.94
C PRO A 161 3.15 -19.18 9.82
N GLN A 162 4.03 -20.12 10.21
CA GLN A 162 5.50 -19.99 10.10
C GLN A 162 6.16 -21.36 10.02
N HIS A 163 7.19 -21.49 9.17
CA HIS A 163 7.97 -22.72 9.03
C HIS A 163 9.46 -22.48 9.13
N ALA A 164 10.15 -23.39 9.79
CA ALA A 164 11.60 -23.36 9.98
C ALA A 164 12.25 -24.58 9.28
N VAL A 165 13.25 -24.32 8.44
CA VAL A 165 14.13 -25.34 7.87
C VAL A 165 15.48 -25.21 8.57
N GLY A 166 15.88 -26.23 9.32
CA GLY A 166 17.18 -26.27 10.00
C GLY A 166 18.27 -26.80 9.07
N GLY A 167 19.47 -26.23 9.13
CA GLY A 167 20.62 -26.75 8.39
C GLY A 167 21.18 -28.04 8.99
N LEU A 168 22.21 -28.61 8.34
CA LEU A 168 22.79 -29.94 8.61
C LEU A 168 23.37 -30.10 10.05
N LEU A 169 23.40 -29.02 10.83
CA LEU A 169 23.66 -28.95 12.26
C LEU A 169 22.75 -27.84 12.82
N GLU A 170 22.12 -28.02 13.99
CA GLU A 170 21.12 -27.10 14.62
C GLU A 170 21.61 -25.65 14.92
N PHE A 171 22.73 -25.22 14.35
CA PHE A 171 23.39 -23.93 14.58
C PHE A 171 23.04 -22.84 13.54
N ASP A 172 22.48 -23.21 12.39
CA ASP A 172 21.90 -22.30 11.39
C ASP A 172 20.51 -22.77 10.95
N GLY A 173 19.70 -21.83 10.43
CA GLY A 173 18.39 -22.17 9.90
C GLY A 173 17.72 -21.00 9.19
N GLN A 174 16.73 -21.33 8.37
CA GLN A 174 15.90 -20.39 7.64
C GLN A 174 14.45 -20.53 8.11
N ARG A 175 13.73 -19.42 8.25
CA ARG A 175 12.29 -19.40 8.55
C ARG A 175 11.58 -18.57 7.52
N ARG A 176 10.57 -19.14 6.89
CA ARG A 176 9.61 -18.36 6.10
C ARG A 176 8.43 -17.96 6.95
N LEU A 177 8.04 -16.70 6.81
CA LEU A 177 6.84 -16.16 7.43
C LEU A 177 5.66 -16.38 6.49
N GLY A 178 4.54 -16.84 7.05
CA GLY A 178 3.33 -17.10 6.31
C GLY A 178 3.14 -18.58 5.98
N ASP A 179 1.87 -18.91 5.85
CA ASP A 179 1.34 -20.23 5.55
C ASP A 179 1.38 -20.52 4.04
N ALA A 180 1.58 -21.78 3.67
CA ALA A 180 1.74 -22.19 2.28
C ALA A 180 0.45 -21.94 1.46
N GLU A 181 -0.69 -22.31 2.00
CA GLU A 181 -2.01 -22.05 1.43
C GLU A 181 -2.29 -20.55 1.36
N ALA A 182 -1.90 -19.79 2.39
CA ALA A 182 -2.00 -18.32 2.34
C ALA A 182 -1.18 -17.71 1.20
N ARG A 183 0.05 -18.21 0.96
CA ARG A 183 0.91 -17.77 -0.15
C ARG A 183 0.34 -18.17 -1.52
N ALA A 184 -0.20 -19.38 -1.64
CA ALA A 184 -0.86 -19.86 -2.86
C ALA A 184 -2.10 -19.03 -3.18
N ILE A 185 -2.97 -18.80 -2.19
CA ILE A 185 -4.15 -17.94 -2.32
C ILE A 185 -3.74 -16.51 -2.70
N ALA A 186 -2.68 -15.94 -2.11
CA ALA A 186 -2.20 -14.61 -2.49
C ALA A 186 -1.89 -14.51 -3.98
N SER A 187 -1.21 -15.50 -4.56
CA SER A 187 -0.92 -15.57 -6.01
C SER A 187 -2.20 -15.68 -6.84
N VAL A 188 -3.15 -16.52 -6.42
CA VAL A 188 -4.43 -16.71 -7.12
C VAL A 188 -5.26 -15.42 -7.10
N VAL A 189 -5.42 -14.77 -5.95
CA VAL A 189 -6.18 -13.53 -5.84
C VAL A 189 -5.52 -12.40 -6.61
N ALA A 190 -4.19 -12.27 -6.54
CA ALA A 190 -3.44 -11.29 -7.32
C ALA A 190 -3.59 -11.47 -8.84
N SER A 191 -3.96 -12.66 -9.32
CA SER A 191 -4.19 -12.93 -10.74
C SER A 191 -5.51 -12.38 -11.28
N PHE A 192 -6.43 -11.94 -10.42
CA PHE A 192 -7.69 -11.30 -10.84
C PHE A 192 -7.53 -9.82 -11.25
N GLY A 193 -6.30 -9.35 -11.49
CA GLY A 193 -6.01 -7.93 -11.71
C GLY A 193 -6.89 -7.22 -12.75
N ASP A 194 -7.36 -7.92 -13.78
CA ASP A 194 -8.25 -7.38 -14.82
C ASP A 194 -9.73 -7.82 -14.67
N ASP A 195 -10.06 -8.55 -13.60
CA ASP A 195 -11.42 -9.01 -13.25
C ASP A 195 -11.84 -8.54 -11.84
N PRO A 196 -12.33 -7.28 -11.74
CA PRO A 196 -12.79 -6.69 -10.48
C PRO A 196 -13.88 -7.48 -9.75
N ALA A 197 -14.74 -8.21 -10.49
CA ALA A 197 -15.84 -8.95 -9.90
C ALA A 197 -15.35 -10.21 -9.18
N SER A 198 -14.47 -10.98 -9.82
CA SER A 198 -13.82 -12.13 -9.18
C SER A 198 -12.89 -11.69 -8.04
N ALA A 199 -12.16 -10.59 -8.20
CA ALA A 199 -11.36 -10.00 -7.12
C ALA A 199 -12.21 -9.70 -5.88
N ARG A 200 -13.39 -9.08 -6.07
CA ARG A 200 -14.34 -8.82 -4.98
C ARG A 200 -14.79 -10.11 -4.31
N ALA A 201 -15.24 -11.10 -5.08
CA ALA A 201 -15.71 -12.37 -4.53
C ALA A 201 -14.62 -13.08 -3.69
N ALA A 202 -13.37 -13.06 -4.18
CA ALA A 202 -12.24 -13.65 -3.47
C ALA A 202 -11.92 -12.92 -2.16
N PHE A 203 -11.84 -11.59 -2.18
CA PHE A 203 -11.60 -10.81 -0.96
C PHE A 203 -12.77 -10.92 0.04
N GLU A 204 -14.02 -10.99 -0.42
CA GLU A 204 -15.16 -11.24 0.46
C GLU A 204 -15.07 -12.60 1.14
N THR A 205 -14.67 -13.65 0.42
CA THR A 205 -14.43 -14.98 0.97
C THR A 205 -13.34 -14.94 2.04
N LEU A 206 -12.20 -14.31 1.76
CA LEU A 206 -11.12 -14.14 2.75
C LEU A 206 -11.54 -13.31 3.97
N ALA A 207 -12.38 -12.30 3.77
CA ALA A 207 -12.84 -11.44 4.86
C ALA A 207 -13.93 -12.08 5.74
N ARG A 208 -14.51 -13.22 5.33
CA ARG A 208 -15.42 -14.03 6.17
C ARG A 208 -14.66 -14.98 7.09
N GLU A 209 -13.50 -15.47 6.65
CA GLU A 209 -12.66 -16.38 7.43
C GLU A 209 -11.77 -15.61 8.43
N PRO A 210 -11.84 -15.91 9.74
CA PRO A 210 -11.06 -15.20 10.75
C PRO A 210 -9.55 -15.27 10.48
N GLY A 211 -8.89 -14.12 10.37
CA GLY A 211 -7.42 -14.03 10.20
C GLY A 211 -6.90 -14.39 8.80
N ALA A 212 -7.74 -14.92 7.90
CA ALA A 212 -7.29 -15.37 6.58
C ALA A 212 -6.73 -14.23 5.73
N LEU A 213 -7.38 -13.07 5.78
CA LEU A 213 -6.92 -11.88 5.08
C LEU A 213 -5.54 -11.40 5.59
N ASP A 214 -5.32 -11.44 6.91
CA ASP A 214 -4.04 -11.07 7.53
C ASP A 214 -2.94 -12.05 7.14
N ALA A 215 -3.25 -13.35 7.15
CA ALA A 215 -2.30 -14.39 6.78
C ALA A 215 -1.93 -14.36 5.30
N VAL A 216 -2.90 -14.14 4.40
CA VAL A 216 -2.66 -13.98 2.95
C VAL A 216 -1.78 -12.76 2.69
N MET A 217 -2.05 -11.63 3.36
CA MET A 217 -1.23 -10.43 3.22
C MET A 217 0.19 -10.63 3.75
N LEU A 218 0.36 -11.31 4.89
CA LEU A 218 1.66 -11.64 5.46
C LEU A 218 2.44 -12.60 4.56
N ALA A 219 1.82 -13.69 4.11
CA ALA A 219 2.46 -14.65 3.22
C ALA A 219 2.86 -13.99 1.89
N ALA A 220 2.09 -13.03 1.40
CA ALA A 220 2.40 -12.30 0.17
C ALA A 220 3.67 -11.43 0.27
N THR A 221 4.16 -11.10 1.47
CA THR A 221 5.43 -10.37 1.65
C THR A 221 6.66 -11.24 1.40
N ASP A 222 6.48 -12.57 1.30
CA ASP A 222 7.51 -13.55 1.00
C ASP A 222 8.78 -13.35 1.83
N THR A 223 8.59 -13.19 3.14
CA THR A 223 9.68 -12.86 4.06
C THR A 223 10.37 -14.12 4.55
N GLU A 224 11.66 -14.21 4.24
CA GLU A 224 12.59 -15.25 4.66
C GLU A 224 13.55 -14.68 5.70
N GLN A 225 13.66 -15.34 6.85
CA GLN A 225 14.52 -14.97 7.96
C GLN A 225 15.59 -16.03 8.17
N ASP A 226 16.86 -15.63 8.02
CA ASP A 226 18.01 -16.48 8.30
C ASP A 226 18.50 -16.20 9.74
N TRP A 227 18.87 -17.24 10.50
CA TRP A 227 19.59 -17.10 11.77
C TRP A 227 20.85 -17.96 11.83
N GLY A 228 21.88 -17.45 12.51
CA GLY A 228 23.10 -18.19 12.83
C GLY A 228 23.56 -17.96 14.26
N LEU A 229 23.55 -19.01 15.10
CA LEU A 229 23.87 -18.94 16.53
C LEU A 229 25.36 -18.66 16.82
N ILE A 230 26.26 -18.98 15.87
CA ILE A 230 27.71 -18.85 16.06
C ILE A 230 28.19 -17.39 15.86
N ASN A 231 27.50 -16.61 15.03
CA ASN A 231 27.91 -15.25 14.65
C ASN A 231 26.88 -14.15 15.00
N GLY A 232 25.68 -14.52 15.49
CA GLY A 232 24.66 -13.55 15.93
C GLY A 232 24.00 -12.73 14.81
N TRP A 233 24.06 -13.20 13.55
CA TRP A 233 23.44 -12.50 12.42
C TRP A 233 22.00 -12.96 12.23
N HIS A 234 21.11 -11.98 12.04
CA HIS A 234 19.75 -12.17 11.56
C HIS A 234 19.62 -11.38 10.26
N THR A 235 19.38 -12.06 9.14
CA THR A 235 19.07 -11.39 7.87
C THR A 235 17.66 -11.74 7.45
N ALA A 236 16.82 -10.72 7.26
CA ALA A 236 15.51 -10.88 6.66
C ALA A 236 15.57 -10.42 5.19
N LYS A 237 15.11 -11.27 4.28
CA LYS A 237 14.91 -10.95 2.86
C LYS A 237 13.42 -11.05 2.59
N SER A 238 12.89 -10.14 1.76
CA SER A 238 11.48 -10.15 1.40
C SER A 238 11.32 -9.91 -0.10
N ASP A 239 10.46 -10.66 -0.76
CA ASP A 239 10.01 -10.42 -2.15
C ASP A 239 8.54 -10.01 -2.14
N HIS A 240 8.28 -8.78 -2.54
CA HIS A 240 6.96 -8.19 -2.44
C HIS A 240 6.20 -8.12 -3.78
N GLY A 241 6.65 -8.86 -4.79
CA GLY A 241 5.99 -8.90 -6.10
C GLY A 241 4.52 -9.35 -6.00
N THR A 242 4.24 -10.42 -5.27
CA THR A 242 2.86 -10.89 -5.06
C THR A 242 2.06 -9.94 -4.19
N PHE A 243 2.64 -9.41 -3.10
CA PHE A 243 2.00 -8.40 -2.26
C PHE A 243 1.56 -7.17 -3.07
N ARG A 244 2.41 -6.65 -3.95
CA ARG A 244 2.08 -5.53 -4.84
C ARG A 244 0.92 -5.88 -5.76
N ALA A 245 0.96 -7.03 -6.41
CA ALA A 245 -0.09 -7.46 -7.34
C ALA A 245 -1.45 -7.63 -6.63
N LEU A 246 -1.43 -8.11 -5.39
CA LEU A 246 -2.62 -8.22 -4.53
C LEU A 246 -3.20 -6.84 -4.19
N MET A 247 -2.36 -5.87 -3.82
CA MET A 247 -2.77 -4.50 -3.54
C MET A 247 -3.29 -3.75 -4.77
N GLN A 248 -2.68 -3.98 -5.94
CA GLN A 248 -3.16 -3.44 -7.21
C GLN A 248 -4.53 -4.02 -7.57
N THR A 249 -4.72 -5.32 -7.35
CA THR A 249 -6.01 -6.00 -7.57
C THR A 249 -7.10 -5.42 -6.68
N ALA A 250 -6.82 -5.20 -5.38
CA ALA A 250 -7.75 -4.56 -4.46
C ALA A 250 -8.11 -3.12 -4.87
N ALA A 251 -7.12 -2.33 -5.29
CA ALA A 251 -7.34 -0.96 -5.73
C ALA A 251 -8.20 -0.88 -7.00
N ARG A 252 -7.95 -1.75 -7.99
CA ARG A 252 -8.75 -1.84 -9.22
C ARG A 252 -10.18 -2.28 -8.92
N MET A 253 -10.36 -3.27 -8.04
CA MET A 253 -11.69 -3.67 -7.53
C MET A 253 -12.45 -2.45 -7.02
N GLU A 254 -11.89 -1.70 -6.08
CA GLU A 254 -12.58 -0.55 -5.50
C GLU A 254 -12.92 0.54 -6.52
N GLN A 255 -11.98 0.85 -7.42
CA GLN A 255 -12.21 1.82 -8.48
C GLN A 255 -13.40 1.42 -9.36
N SER A 256 -13.53 0.14 -9.71
CA SER A 256 -14.62 -0.36 -10.56
C SER A 256 -16.00 -0.27 -9.91
N PHE A 257 -16.10 -0.28 -8.57
CA PHE A 257 -17.38 -0.23 -7.86
C PHE A 257 -17.68 1.12 -7.17
N ALA A 258 -16.77 2.09 -7.22
CA ALA A 258 -16.85 3.35 -6.46
C ALA A 258 -18.12 4.19 -6.71
N GLY A 259 -18.72 4.12 -7.91
CA GLY A 259 -19.91 4.89 -8.30
C GLY A 259 -21.24 4.13 -8.25
N GLY A 260 -21.24 2.85 -7.86
CA GLY A 260 -22.43 1.99 -7.84
C GLY A 260 -23.13 1.90 -6.49
N ALA A 261 -24.30 1.26 -6.45
CA ALA A 261 -25.07 1.02 -5.21
C ALA A 261 -24.27 0.24 -4.14
N ASP A 262 -23.30 -0.58 -4.58
CA ASP A 262 -22.42 -1.36 -3.71
C ASP A 262 -21.13 -0.64 -3.29
N GLY A 263 -20.92 0.62 -3.72
CA GLY A 263 -19.64 1.33 -3.56
C GLY A 263 -19.21 1.46 -2.10
N ALA A 264 -20.15 1.64 -1.16
CA ALA A 264 -19.85 1.69 0.26
C ALA A 264 -19.38 0.34 0.82
N THR A 265 -20.00 -0.76 0.40
CA THR A 265 -19.65 -2.13 0.81
C THR A 265 -18.28 -2.53 0.28
N VAL A 266 -18.00 -2.23 -0.99
CA VAL A 266 -16.71 -2.53 -1.62
C VAL A 266 -15.60 -1.69 -1.00
N ARG A 267 -15.86 -0.43 -0.68
CA ARG A 267 -14.91 0.42 0.07
C ARG A 267 -14.58 -0.18 1.43
N ALA A 268 -15.58 -0.59 2.20
CA ALA A 268 -15.36 -1.23 3.51
C ALA A 268 -14.59 -2.56 3.41
N LEU A 269 -14.80 -3.33 2.34
CA LEU A 269 -13.98 -4.51 2.05
C LEU A 269 -12.54 -4.12 1.75
N GLY A 270 -12.35 -3.14 0.87
CA GLY A 270 -11.06 -2.55 0.55
C GLY A 270 -10.29 -2.02 1.76
N ASP A 271 -10.99 -1.45 2.74
CA ASP A 271 -10.40 -0.97 4.00
C ASP A 271 -9.89 -2.15 4.84
N ARG A 272 -10.65 -3.25 4.92
CA ARG A 272 -10.18 -4.46 5.62
C ARG A 272 -8.93 -5.04 4.96
N VAL A 273 -8.95 -5.19 3.63
CA VAL A 273 -7.81 -5.65 2.80
C VAL A 273 -6.58 -4.80 3.10
N PHE A 274 -6.77 -3.49 3.15
CA PHE A 274 -5.73 -2.54 3.43
C PHE A 274 -5.18 -2.65 4.86
N ASP A 275 -6.04 -2.73 5.87
CA ASP A 275 -5.64 -2.89 7.27
C ASP A 275 -4.81 -4.16 7.49
N ALA A 276 -5.16 -5.24 6.80
CA ALA A 276 -4.38 -6.49 6.80
C ALA A 276 -3.01 -6.31 6.16
N ALA A 277 -2.93 -5.57 5.05
CA ALA A 277 -1.67 -5.23 4.38
C ALA A 277 -0.73 -4.41 5.28
N VAL A 278 -1.28 -3.47 6.06
CA VAL A 278 -0.50 -2.70 7.05
C VAL A 278 0.07 -3.61 8.14
N ARG A 279 -0.76 -4.50 8.71
CA ARG A 279 -0.31 -5.45 9.74
C ARG A 279 0.78 -6.40 9.21
N ALA A 280 0.67 -6.85 7.97
CA ALA A 280 1.62 -7.75 7.32
C ALA A 280 3.02 -7.13 7.13
N VAL A 281 3.10 -5.85 6.76
CA VAL A 281 4.36 -5.15 6.49
C VAL A 281 4.98 -4.54 7.76
N ALA A 282 4.23 -4.46 8.86
CA ALA A 282 4.64 -3.79 10.10
C ALA A 282 4.83 -4.72 11.33
N PRO A 283 5.58 -5.85 11.25
CA PRO A 283 6.00 -6.52 12.48
C PRO A 283 7.20 -5.76 13.07
N GLY A 284 6.96 -4.77 13.95
CA GLY A 284 8.05 -4.14 14.72
C GLY A 284 7.75 -2.77 15.34
N ASP A 285 7.70 -1.70 14.54
CA ASP A 285 7.99 -0.34 15.06
C ASP A 285 7.06 0.79 14.57
N VAL A 286 5.90 0.50 14.00
CA VAL A 286 4.98 1.55 13.52
C VAL A 286 3.58 1.29 14.04
N GLN A 287 3.01 2.23 14.81
CA GLN A 287 1.62 2.12 15.23
C GLN A 287 0.72 2.31 14.00
N ALA A 288 -0.33 1.49 13.86
CA ALA A 288 -1.32 1.63 12.78
C ALA A 288 -1.97 3.04 12.71
N ALA A 289 -1.89 3.79 13.82
CA ALA A 289 -2.31 5.19 13.93
C ALA A 289 -1.35 6.21 13.28
N ASP A 290 -0.11 5.81 12.93
CA ASP A 290 0.86 6.65 12.19
C ASP A 290 0.77 6.43 10.66
N LEU A 291 -0.09 5.50 10.23
CA LEU A 291 -0.35 5.12 8.84
C LEU A 291 -1.85 5.31 8.53
N VAL A 292 -2.36 6.51 8.78
CA VAL A 292 -3.79 6.85 8.58
C VAL A 292 -4.01 7.24 7.11
N PHE A 293 -4.59 6.34 6.32
CA PHE A 293 -4.94 6.56 4.91
C PHE A 293 -6.39 7.05 4.71
N ARG A 294 -7.06 7.44 5.80
CA ARG A 294 -8.44 7.92 5.75
C ARG A 294 -8.48 9.31 5.14
N ALA A 295 -9.23 9.47 4.06
CA ALA A 295 -9.47 10.78 3.51
C ALA A 295 -10.35 11.59 4.46
N THR A 296 -9.77 12.51 5.24
CA THR A 296 -10.56 13.50 5.98
C THR A 296 -10.93 14.59 4.97
N PRO A 297 -12.21 14.74 4.57
CA PRO A 297 -12.57 15.84 3.70
C PRO A 297 -12.30 17.15 4.43
N MET A 298 -11.74 18.12 3.70
CA MET A 298 -11.67 19.50 4.18
C MET A 298 -13.07 20.04 4.35
N ASP A 299 -13.31 20.75 5.45
CA ASP A 299 -14.51 21.57 5.57
C ASP A 299 -14.45 22.77 4.59
N ALA A 300 -15.54 23.53 4.54
CA ALA A 300 -15.65 24.67 3.64
C ALA A 300 -14.61 25.77 3.93
N HIS A 301 -14.24 25.95 5.20
CA HIS A 301 -13.26 26.96 5.61
C HIS A 301 -11.85 26.57 5.17
N ALA A 302 -11.42 25.32 5.42
CA ALA A 302 -10.15 24.79 4.96
C ALA A 302 -10.05 24.78 3.42
N THR A 303 -11.12 24.38 2.73
CA THR A 303 -11.19 24.46 1.26
C THR A 303 -10.94 25.89 0.78
N ARG A 304 -11.58 26.88 1.43
CA ARG A 304 -11.41 28.28 1.09
C ARG A 304 -9.98 28.77 1.33
N MET A 305 -9.36 28.38 2.43
CA MET A 305 -7.97 28.74 2.75
C MET A 305 -6.98 28.12 1.75
N ALA A 306 -7.26 26.92 1.23
CA ALA A 306 -6.45 26.29 0.17
C ALA A 306 -6.55 27.05 -1.16
N GLU A 307 -7.76 27.46 -1.55
CA GLU A 307 -7.98 28.28 -2.77
C GLU A 307 -7.26 29.64 -2.69
N LEU A 308 -7.33 30.31 -1.54
CA LEU A 308 -6.63 31.58 -1.31
C LEU A 308 -5.11 31.40 -1.30
N SER A 309 -4.59 30.29 -0.75
CA SER A 309 -3.18 29.93 -0.86
C SER A 309 -2.74 29.74 -2.32
N GLN A 310 -3.58 29.10 -3.13
CA GLN A 310 -3.31 28.89 -4.56
C GLN A 310 -3.29 30.21 -5.33
N ALA A 311 -4.18 31.15 -4.99
CA ALA A 311 -4.29 32.45 -5.65
C ALA A 311 -3.09 33.39 -5.41
N VAL A 312 -2.19 33.08 -4.47
CA VAL A 312 -0.95 33.88 -4.30
C VAL A 312 0.01 33.65 -5.47
N TYR A 313 -0.04 32.48 -6.10
CA TYR A 313 0.83 32.11 -7.23
C TYR A 313 0.44 32.79 -8.54
N ASP A 314 -0.81 33.25 -8.68
CA ASP A 314 -1.30 34.02 -9.82
C ASP A 314 -1.87 35.36 -9.37
N ARG A 315 -1.12 36.44 -9.62
CA ARG A 315 -1.51 37.80 -9.24
C ARG A 315 -2.75 38.33 -9.97
N SER A 316 -3.19 37.67 -11.04
CA SER A 316 -4.31 38.11 -11.88
C SER A 316 -5.68 37.59 -11.41
N SER A 317 -5.72 36.66 -10.46
CA SER A 317 -6.95 36.00 -10.03
C SER A 317 -7.20 36.15 -8.52
N ALA A 318 -8.50 36.13 -8.16
CA ALA A 318 -8.98 35.99 -6.80
C ALA A 318 -10.13 34.96 -6.80
N PRO A 319 -10.18 34.03 -5.85
CA PRO A 319 -11.28 33.08 -5.74
C PRO A 319 -12.63 33.79 -5.54
N ALA A 320 -13.73 33.19 -6.03
CA ALA A 320 -15.07 33.78 -5.93
C ALA A 320 -15.42 34.17 -4.49
N GLY A 321 -15.89 35.39 -4.25
CA GLY A 321 -16.19 35.93 -2.91
C GLY A 321 -14.96 36.42 -2.11
N ALA A 322 -13.82 36.60 -2.77
CA ALA A 322 -12.65 37.28 -2.21
C ALA A 322 -12.21 38.39 -3.17
N THR A 323 -11.79 39.51 -2.60
CA THR A 323 -11.14 40.60 -3.31
C THR A 323 -9.67 40.63 -2.90
N ARG A 324 -8.75 40.44 -3.86
CA ARG A 324 -7.31 40.68 -3.66
C ARG A 324 -7.08 42.19 -3.59
N LEU A 325 -6.43 42.67 -2.54
CA LEU A 325 -6.12 44.10 -2.43
C LEU A 325 -4.91 44.44 -3.31
N GLY A 326 -5.11 45.41 -4.20
CA GLY A 326 -4.02 46.01 -4.97
C GLY A 326 -3.34 47.17 -4.22
N ASP A 327 -2.23 47.65 -4.78
CA ASP A 327 -1.37 48.67 -4.17
C ASP A 327 -2.13 49.91 -3.69
N ALA A 328 -3.04 50.44 -4.49
CA ALA A 328 -3.84 51.62 -4.13
C ALA A 328 -4.75 51.36 -2.92
N GLN A 329 -5.29 50.13 -2.79
CA GLN A 329 -6.13 49.76 -1.65
C GLN A 329 -5.30 49.53 -0.39
N LEU A 330 -4.10 48.95 -0.52
CA LEU A 330 -3.15 48.81 0.59
C LEU A 330 -2.72 50.20 1.11
N GLN A 331 -2.34 51.10 0.21
CA GLN A 331 -1.96 52.47 0.55
C GLN A 331 -3.11 53.24 1.21
N ALA A 332 -4.34 53.05 0.75
CA ALA A 332 -5.53 53.64 1.38
C ALA A 332 -5.75 53.15 2.82
N LEU A 333 -5.25 51.96 3.16
CA LEU A 333 -5.24 51.43 4.53
C LEU A 333 -4.00 51.85 5.32
N GLY A 334 -3.08 52.61 4.72
CA GLY A 334 -1.80 52.99 5.33
C GLY A 334 -0.73 51.90 5.27
N LEU A 335 -0.92 50.86 4.46
CA LEU A 335 0.06 49.79 4.26
C LEU A 335 0.93 50.07 3.03
N ASP A 336 2.25 49.92 3.19
CA ASP A 336 3.19 49.95 2.07
C ASP A 336 3.05 48.65 1.24
N PRO A 337 2.76 48.71 -0.08
CA PRO A 337 2.69 47.51 -0.93
C PRO A 337 3.97 46.65 -0.89
N ALA A 338 5.15 47.26 -0.66
CA ALA A 338 6.41 46.54 -0.50
C ALA A 338 6.46 45.65 0.75
N LEU A 339 5.47 45.77 1.64
CA LEU A 339 5.26 44.86 2.76
C LEU A 339 4.93 43.44 2.28
N LEU A 340 4.19 43.31 1.18
CA LEU A 340 3.68 42.02 0.67
C LEU A 340 4.51 41.46 -0.49
N HIS A 341 5.44 42.24 -1.06
CA HIS A 341 6.27 41.81 -2.18
C HIS A 341 7.73 42.24 -1.98
N LYS A 342 8.64 41.25 -1.79
CA LYS A 342 10.08 41.48 -1.67
C LYS A 342 10.85 40.49 -2.55
N PRO A 343 11.01 40.79 -3.86
CA PRO A 343 11.60 39.86 -4.82
C PRO A 343 13.06 39.49 -4.49
N ALA A 344 13.80 40.39 -3.85
CA ALA A 344 15.20 40.16 -3.44
C ALA A 344 15.39 38.97 -2.50
N ILE A 345 14.35 38.57 -1.77
CA ILE A 345 14.36 37.40 -0.88
C ILE A 345 13.33 36.35 -1.30
N GLY A 346 12.71 36.49 -2.47
CA GLY A 346 11.66 35.59 -2.97
C GLY A 346 10.31 35.67 -2.24
N PHE A 347 10.14 36.62 -1.32
CA PHE A 347 8.94 36.76 -0.49
C PHE A 347 7.77 37.35 -1.28
N GLU A 348 6.63 36.66 -1.23
CA GLU A 348 5.37 37.05 -1.87
C GLU A 348 4.21 36.71 -0.94
N ALA A 349 3.33 37.70 -0.73
CA ALA A 349 2.11 37.57 0.03
C ALA A 349 0.95 38.32 -0.68
N ALA A 350 -0.27 37.99 -0.29
CA ALA A 350 -1.48 38.65 -0.75
C ALA A 350 -2.42 38.89 0.42
N LEU A 351 -3.02 40.08 0.48
CA LEU A 351 -4.07 40.39 1.41
C LEU A 351 -5.42 40.32 0.69
N PHE A 352 -6.31 39.46 1.19
CA PHE A 352 -7.65 39.30 0.67
C PHE A 352 -8.68 39.84 1.65
N ARG A 353 -9.71 40.49 1.14
CA ARG A 353 -10.94 40.80 1.88
C ARG A 353 -12.05 39.89 1.37
N LEU A 354 -12.69 39.16 2.27
CA LEU A 354 -13.81 38.27 1.98
C LEU A 354 -15.14 39.03 2.07
N ASP A 355 -16.17 38.50 1.41
CA ASP A 355 -17.50 39.13 1.36
C ASP A 355 -18.19 39.18 2.74
N ASP A 356 -17.84 38.26 3.65
CA ASP A 356 -18.30 38.23 5.05
C ASP A 356 -17.55 39.23 5.96
N GLY A 357 -16.60 39.97 5.39
CA GLY A 357 -15.78 40.97 6.07
C GLY A 357 -14.57 40.40 6.81
N ALA A 358 -14.26 39.11 6.67
CA ALA A 358 -12.99 38.53 7.11
C ALA A 358 -11.84 38.92 6.18
N TRP A 359 -10.62 38.82 6.69
CA TRP A 359 -9.38 39.17 6.02
C TRP A 359 -8.41 38.01 6.11
N VAL A 360 -7.77 37.71 4.98
CA VAL A 360 -6.82 36.60 4.88
C VAL A 360 -5.51 37.11 4.32
N LEU A 361 -4.44 36.94 5.09
CA LEU A 361 -3.07 37.17 4.63
C LEU A 361 -2.46 35.84 4.19
N ALA A 362 -2.36 35.65 2.88
CA ALA A 362 -1.88 34.42 2.27
C ALA A 362 -0.43 34.57 1.81
N PHE A 363 0.40 33.55 2.03
CA PHE A 363 1.82 33.54 1.67
C PHE A 363 2.12 32.50 0.59
N ARG A 364 2.97 32.87 -0.37
CA ARG A 364 3.44 31.95 -1.42
C ARG A 364 4.55 31.06 -0.88
N GLY A 365 4.55 29.79 -1.29
CA GLY A 365 5.71 28.91 -1.14
C GLY A 365 6.75 29.09 -2.26
N THR A 366 7.66 28.14 -2.39
CA THR A 366 8.71 28.14 -3.43
C THR A 366 8.25 27.38 -4.68
N ASP A 367 8.45 27.96 -5.87
CA ASP A 367 8.04 27.36 -7.16
C ASP A 367 8.94 26.21 -7.64
N ASP A 368 10.16 26.09 -7.09
CA ASP A 368 11.13 25.05 -7.39
C ASP A 368 11.38 24.14 -6.18
N TRP A 369 10.63 23.05 -6.10
CA TRP A 369 10.97 21.94 -5.22
C TRP A 369 12.08 21.11 -5.88
N ALA A 370 13.14 20.83 -5.13
CA ALA A 370 14.46 20.37 -5.57
C ALA A 370 14.53 18.94 -6.19
N LEU A 371 13.43 18.36 -6.67
CA LEU A 371 13.44 17.02 -7.28
C LEU A 371 13.18 17.05 -8.80
N LYS A 372 13.07 18.22 -9.44
CA LYS A 372 13.03 18.29 -10.92
C LYS A 372 14.33 17.87 -11.60
N ARG A 373 15.47 17.87 -10.91
CA ARG A 373 16.75 17.31 -11.38
C ARG A 373 17.57 16.78 -10.20
N ALA A 374 17.75 15.45 -10.13
CA ALA A 374 18.52 14.76 -9.09
C ALA A 374 20.05 15.02 -9.13
N GLY A 375 20.47 16.20 -9.58
CA GLY A 375 21.87 16.62 -9.66
C GLY A 375 22.15 18.04 -9.15
N ASP A 376 21.13 18.89 -8.96
CA ASP A 376 21.26 20.31 -8.52
C ASP A 376 20.56 20.58 -7.17
N ALA A 377 20.21 19.53 -6.42
CA ALA A 377 19.37 19.63 -5.23
C ALA A 377 20.08 20.26 -4.02
N ASP A 378 21.39 20.02 -3.88
CA ASP A 378 22.17 20.42 -2.70
C ASP A 378 22.34 21.95 -2.59
N ASP A 379 22.66 22.61 -3.71
CA ASP A 379 22.95 24.05 -3.72
C ASP A 379 21.68 24.92 -3.61
N ASN A 380 20.59 24.51 -4.27
CA ASN A 380 19.32 25.24 -4.27
C ASN A 380 18.59 25.13 -2.92
N LEU A 381 18.64 23.96 -2.28
CA LEU A 381 18.01 23.74 -0.97
C LEU A 381 18.75 24.49 0.15
N ALA A 382 20.08 24.48 0.10
CA ALA A 382 20.92 25.22 1.05
C ALA A 382 20.74 26.76 0.94
N GLN A 383 20.65 27.29 -0.28
CA GLN A 383 20.32 28.71 -0.48
C GLN A 383 18.90 29.04 -0.02
N GLY A 384 17.91 28.17 -0.30
CA GLY A 384 16.53 28.34 0.13
C GLY A 384 16.37 28.37 1.66
N MET A 385 17.13 27.55 2.39
CA MET A 385 17.17 27.56 3.86
C MET A 385 17.75 28.86 4.43
N GLY A 386 18.82 29.39 3.82
CA GLY A 386 19.43 30.66 4.23
C GLY A 386 18.48 31.86 4.03
N LEU A 387 17.74 31.89 2.92
CA LEU A 387 16.75 32.93 2.60
C LEU A 387 15.44 32.77 3.39
N GLY A 388 15.09 31.55 3.81
CA GLY A 388 13.88 31.27 4.59
C GLY A 388 13.79 32.11 5.86
N SER A 389 14.89 32.27 6.59
CA SER A 389 14.96 33.12 7.80
C SER A 389 14.46 34.56 7.54
N LEU A 390 14.88 35.17 6.43
CA LEU A 390 14.47 36.53 6.04
C LEU A 390 13.01 36.61 5.60
N GLN A 391 12.50 35.55 4.95
CA GLN A 391 11.09 35.46 4.59
C GLN A 391 10.20 35.32 5.83
N HIS A 392 10.63 34.55 6.85
CA HIS A 392 9.96 34.44 8.14
C HIS A 392 9.90 35.80 8.86
N SER A 393 10.98 36.58 8.82
CA SER A 393 10.98 37.96 9.33
C SER A 393 9.96 38.84 8.61
N ALA A 394 9.95 38.78 7.27
CA ALA A 394 9.04 39.57 6.45
C ALA A 394 7.57 39.18 6.72
N ALA A 395 7.28 37.89 6.88
CA ALA A 395 5.95 37.39 7.23
C ALA A 395 5.47 37.90 8.59
N ALA A 396 6.35 37.84 9.60
CA ALA A 396 6.07 38.34 10.94
C ALA A 396 5.75 39.85 10.94
N ILE A 397 6.55 40.66 10.23
CA ILE A 397 6.33 42.11 10.11
C ILE A 397 5.04 42.42 9.33
N ALA A 398 4.81 41.72 8.21
CA ALA A 398 3.61 41.90 7.40
C ALA A 398 2.34 41.64 8.22
N ALA A 399 2.32 40.55 8.99
CA ALA A 399 1.17 40.20 9.82
C ALA A 399 0.89 41.24 10.91
N MET A 400 1.93 41.77 11.55
CA MET A 400 1.77 42.83 12.55
C MET A 400 1.18 44.11 11.97
N GLU A 401 1.71 44.58 10.84
CA GLU A 401 1.23 45.82 10.21
C GLU A 401 -0.19 45.65 9.66
N VAL A 402 -0.52 44.50 9.07
CA VAL A 402 -1.89 44.19 8.64
C VAL A 402 -2.84 44.12 9.85
N ALA A 403 -2.44 43.48 10.95
CA ALA A 403 -3.27 43.37 12.16
C ALA A 403 -3.59 44.72 12.81
N ARG A 404 -2.81 45.78 12.55
CA ARG A 404 -3.08 47.14 13.04
C ARG A 404 -4.22 47.84 12.31
N VAL A 405 -4.45 47.47 11.05
CA VAL A 405 -5.43 48.14 10.17
C VAL A 405 -6.69 47.30 9.95
N VAL A 406 -6.61 46.00 10.22
CA VAL A 406 -7.76 45.08 10.16
C VAL A 406 -8.48 45.06 11.51
N PRO A 407 -9.83 45.04 11.54
CA PRO A 407 -10.57 44.90 12.79
C PRO A 407 -10.17 43.65 13.58
N ALA A 408 -10.05 43.80 14.90
CA ALA A 408 -9.66 42.71 15.79
C ALA A 408 -10.55 41.46 15.60
N GLY A 409 -9.93 40.28 15.54
CA GLY A 409 -10.61 39.00 15.34
C GLY A 409 -11.07 38.72 13.91
N ARG A 410 -10.72 39.55 12.92
CA ARG A 410 -11.09 39.32 11.51
C ARG A 410 -9.93 38.92 10.60
N LEU A 411 -8.72 38.79 11.12
CA LEU A 411 -7.54 38.39 10.35
C LEU A 411 -7.21 36.92 10.58
N GLU A 412 -6.95 36.19 9.50
CA GLU A 412 -6.37 34.85 9.49
C GLU A 412 -5.19 34.81 8.50
N THR A 413 -4.26 33.87 8.73
CA THR A 413 -3.13 33.63 7.83
C THR A 413 -3.24 32.26 7.17
N THR A 414 -2.75 32.14 5.93
CA THR A 414 -2.79 30.87 5.20
C THR A 414 -1.59 30.72 4.27
N GLY A 415 -1.28 29.49 3.88
CA GLY A 415 -0.20 29.23 2.95
C GLY A 415 0.07 27.75 2.74
N HIS A 416 0.77 27.47 1.65
CA HIS A 416 1.19 26.13 1.25
C HIS A 416 2.71 25.98 1.27
N SER A 417 3.23 24.80 1.60
CA SER A 417 4.67 24.51 1.58
C SER A 417 5.45 25.48 2.48
N LEU A 418 6.52 26.12 1.98
CA LEU A 418 7.21 27.22 2.66
C LEU A 418 6.24 28.33 3.11
N GLY A 419 5.27 28.68 2.26
CA GLY A 419 4.24 29.68 2.59
C GLY A 419 3.39 29.29 3.81
N GLY A 420 3.21 27.99 4.07
CA GLY A 420 2.57 27.51 5.29
C GLY A 420 3.42 27.78 6.55
N GLY A 421 4.75 27.59 6.46
CA GLY A 421 5.67 27.95 7.55
C GLY A 421 5.70 29.47 7.82
N LEU A 422 5.63 30.28 6.76
CA LEU A 422 5.50 31.74 6.85
C LEU A 422 4.18 32.15 7.51
N ALA A 423 3.07 31.52 7.11
CA ALA A 423 1.76 31.73 7.71
C ALA A 423 1.74 31.39 9.20
N ALA A 424 2.31 30.24 9.58
CA ALA A 424 2.45 29.88 10.99
C ALA A 424 3.27 30.93 11.77
N THR A 425 4.37 31.41 11.20
CA THR A 425 5.21 32.46 11.83
C THR A 425 4.45 33.78 12.00
N ALA A 426 3.73 34.20 10.96
CA ALA A 426 2.86 35.36 10.97
C ALA A 426 1.78 35.25 12.06
N ALA A 427 1.10 34.10 12.14
CA ALA A 427 0.09 33.83 13.16
C ALA A 427 0.66 33.90 14.58
N GLY A 428 1.77 33.22 14.84
CA GLY A 428 2.44 33.25 16.15
C GLY A 428 2.85 34.66 16.56
N ARG A 429 3.30 35.49 15.61
CA ARG A 429 3.73 36.86 15.91
C ARG A 429 2.58 37.84 16.12
N ALA A 430 1.52 37.73 15.33
CA ALA A 430 0.39 38.66 15.35
C ALA A 430 -0.75 38.20 16.27
N GLY A 431 -0.70 36.98 16.82
CA GLY A 431 -1.74 36.43 17.69
C GLY A 431 -3.04 36.12 16.94
N VAL A 432 -2.94 35.73 15.67
CA VAL A 432 -4.07 35.41 14.80
C VAL A 432 -4.08 33.92 14.44
N PRO A 433 -5.22 33.35 13.99
CA PRO A 433 -5.25 31.97 13.51
C PRO A 433 -4.44 31.76 12.22
N ALA A 434 -4.02 30.51 12.00
CA ALA A 434 -3.49 30.04 10.72
C ALA A 434 -4.10 28.71 10.29
N THR A 435 -4.41 28.62 9.00
CA THR A 435 -4.75 27.38 8.32
C THR A 435 -3.71 27.12 7.23
N THR A 436 -2.94 26.04 7.32
CA THR A 436 -1.81 25.79 6.43
C THR A 436 -1.92 24.45 5.72
N PHE A 437 -1.25 24.30 4.58
CA PHE A 437 -1.35 23.11 3.73
C PHE A 437 0.04 22.57 3.38
N ASN A 438 0.31 21.29 3.66
CA ASN A 438 1.61 20.66 3.44
C ASN A 438 2.77 21.56 3.90
N ALA A 439 2.59 22.22 5.05
CA ALA A 439 3.44 23.33 5.47
C ALA A 439 4.85 22.88 5.86
N ALA A 440 5.85 23.69 5.53
CA ALA A 440 7.20 23.53 6.05
C ALA A 440 7.25 23.82 7.56
N GLY A 441 8.17 23.16 8.25
CA GLY A 441 8.45 23.45 9.65
C GLY A 441 9.00 24.85 9.91
N VAL A 442 8.86 25.30 11.16
CA VAL A 442 9.45 26.54 11.65
C VAL A 442 10.60 26.18 12.58
N ALA A 443 11.82 26.60 12.23
CA ALA A 443 13.03 26.32 13.00
C ALA A 443 12.95 26.89 14.42
N ASP A 444 13.58 26.20 15.38
CA ASP A 444 13.55 26.62 16.78
C ASP A 444 14.24 27.98 16.97
N GLU A 445 15.30 28.27 16.21
CA GLU A 445 15.95 29.58 16.20
C GLU A 445 15.01 30.70 15.75
N THR A 446 14.11 30.42 14.79
CA THR A 446 13.08 31.36 14.35
C THR A 446 12.01 31.52 15.43
N ARG A 447 11.62 30.45 16.12
CA ARG A 447 10.67 30.51 17.24
C ARG A 447 11.20 31.33 18.41
N GLU A 448 12.45 31.09 18.80
CA GLU A 448 13.14 31.81 19.86
C GLU A 448 13.38 33.28 19.48
N GLY A 449 13.93 33.52 18.29
CA GLY A 449 14.29 34.85 17.79
C GLY A 449 13.09 35.80 17.64
N TYR A 450 11.89 35.26 17.37
CA TYR A 450 10.66 36.06 17.29
C TYR A 450 9.72 35.89 18.49
N SER A 451 10.13 35.13 19.51
CA SER A 451 9.30 34.81 20.68
C SER A 451 7.90 34.31 20.26
N LEU A 452 7.88 33.37 19.32
CA LEU A 452 6.64 32.83 18.78
C LEU A 452 6.01 31.90 19.82
N HIS A 453 4.84 32.29 20.31
CA HIS A 453 4.02 31.47 21.19
C HIS A 453 2.75 31.06 20.45
N PHE A 454 2.49 29.75 20.44
CA PHE A 454 1.32 29.19 19.77
C PHE A 454 0.32 28.73 20.82
N ALA A 455 -0.86 29.33 20.84
CA ALA A 455 -1.97 28.81 21.63
C ALA A 455 -2.50 27.51 21.00
N GLU A 456 -3.07 26.64 21.83
CA GLU A 456 -3.70 25.42 21.35
C GLU A 456 -4.80 25.74 20.32
N GLY A 457 -4.77 25.08 19.17
CA GLY A 457 -5.72 25.31 18.08
C GLY A 457 -5.48 26.59 17.27
N GLN A 458 -4.47 27.42 17.58
CA GLN A 458 -4.17 28.63 16.83
C GLN A 458 -3.71 28.34 15.39
N VAL A 459 -2.98 27.25 15.19
CA VAL A 459 -2.50 26.80 13.88
C VAL A 459 -3.07 25.42 13.61
N THR A 460 -3.75 25.26 12.47
CA THR A 460 -4.18 23.96 11.94
C THR A 460 -3.44 23.69 10.63
N ASN A 461 -2.71 22.57 10.56
CA ASN A 461 -1.96 22.18 9.38
C ASN A 461 -2.60 20.95 8.70
N TYR A 462 -3.15 21.14 7.51
CA TYR A 462 -3.70 20.08 6.68
C TYR A 462 -2.60 19.44 5.84
N ARG A 463 -2.48 18.11 5.89
CA ARG A 463 -1.37 17.38 5.27
C ARG A 463 -1.91 16.27 4.40
N THR A 464 -1.40 16.13 3.18
CA THR A 464 -1.68 14.98 2.32
C THR A 464 -0.78 13.80 2.69
N THR A 465 -1.34 12.60 2.83
CA THR A 465 -0.53 11.42 3.14
C THR A 465 0.47 11.13 2.02
N GLY A 466 1.76 11.04 2.37
CA GLY A 466 2.84 10.81 1.41
C GLY A 466 3.42 12.08 0.77
N ASP A 467 2.95 13.26 1.17
CA ASP A 467 3.59 14.54 0.85
C ASP A 467 5.07 14.55 1.31
N ILE A 468 5.95 15.06 0.45
CA ILE A 468 7.38 15.13 0.72
C ILE A 468 7.73 16.03 1.93
N MET A 469 6.99 17.12 2.17
CA MET A 469 7.25 17.96 3.35
C MET A 469 6.90 17.21 4.63
N SER A 470 5.94 16.29 4.57
CA SER A 470 5.60 15.47 5.72
C SER A 470 6.69 14.48 6.11
N PHE A 471 7.45 13.98 5.12
CA PHE A 471 8.66 13.19 5.36
C PHE A 471 9.78 14.04 5.98
N LEU A 472 9.96 15.28 5.52
CA LEU A 472 11.00 16.18 6.03
C LEU A 472 10.71 16.69 7.45
N ASN A 473 9.45 16.97 7.78
CA ASN A 473 9.05 17.50 9.08
C ASN A 473 8.95 16.44 10.20
N GLY A 474 9.12 15.14 9.89
CA GLY A 474 8.77 14.01 10.75
C GLY A 474 9.88 13.45 11.65
N GLY A 475 11.12 13.97 11.58
CA GLY A 475 12.25 13.50 12.37
C GLY A 475 13.42 12.98 11.53
N PRO A 476 14.41 12.26 12.13
CA PRO A 476 15.68 11.96 11.48
C PRO A 476 15.48 11.13 10.21
N VAL A 477 15.83 11.73 9.08
CA VAL A 477 15.99 11.04 7.80
C VAL A 477 17.10 9.99 7.98
N PRO A 478 16.84 8.68 7.75
CA PRO A 478 17.83 7.63 7.96
C PRO A 478 19.14 7.93 7.21
N THR A 479 20.29 7.78 7.87
CA THR A 479 21.64 8.20 7.39
C THR A 479 21.93 7.83 5.93
N ARG A 480 21.53 6.62 5.51
CA ARG A 480 21.65 6.09 4.14
C ARG A 480 20.91 6.86 3.04
N TYR A 481 19.87 7.62 3.40
CA TYR A 481 19.06 8.44 2.48
C TYR A 481 19.73 9.81 2.23
N ALA A 482 20.33 10.38 3.28
CA ALA A 482 21.17 11.56 3.17
C ALA A 482 22.43 11.28 2.32
N ASP A 483 23.03 10.09 2.49
CA ASP A 483 24.23 9.70 1.75
C ASP A 483 23.93 9.37 0.27
N ALA A 484 22.77 8.77 -0.05
CA ALA A 484 22.37 8.40 -1.42
C ALA A 484 21.89 9.58 -2.27
N LEU A 485 21.40 10.66 -1.63
CA LEU A 485 20.94 11.87 -2.29
C LEU A 485 21.96 13.03 -2.23
N GLY A 486 23.07 12.88 -1.50
CA GLY A 486 24.01 13.99 -1.21
C GLY A 486 23.51 14.98 -0.15
N LEU A 487 22.35 14.70 0.45
CA LEU A 487 21.56 15.64 1.24
C LEU A 487 21.79 15.49 2.75
N ASP A 488 23.06 15.58 3.20
CA ASP A 488 23.46 15.55 4.62
C ASP A 488 22.71 16.57 5.50
N ARG A 489 22.18 17.64 4.89
CA ARG A 489 21.44 18.72 5.54
C ARG A 489 19.94 18.44 5.75
N LEU A 490 19.38 17.36 5.19
CA LEU A 490 17.99 16.93 5.47
C LEU A 490 17.81 16.35 6.88
N ARG A 491 18.91 16.12 7.62
CA ARG A 491 18.90 15.54 8.97
C ARG A 491 18.28 16.46 10.05
N GLN A 492 17.95 17.72 9.72
CA GLN A 492 17.55 18.76 10.69
C GLN A 492 16.36 19.63 10.21
N PHE A 493 15.39 19.06 9.50
CA PHE A 493 14.19 19.83 9.15
C PHE A 493 13.29 20.00 10.38
N PRO A 494 12.88 21.24 10.70
CA PRO A 494 11.98 21.47 11.83
C PRO A 494 10.60 20.88 11.57
N ALA A 495 9.88 20.55 12.65
CA ALA A 495 8.50 20.10 12.54
C ALA A 495 7.53 21.26 12.22
N SER A 496 6.47 20.97 11.44
CA SER A 496 5.36 21.89 11.22
C SER A 496 4.65 22.24 12.52
N VAL A 497 4.17 23.48 12.63
CA VAL A 497 3.53 23.99 13.86
C VAL A 497 2.04 23.68 13.89
N GLY A 498 1.50 23.41 15.08
CA GLY A 498 0.05 23.38 15.32
C GLY A 498 -0.58 21.99 15.24
N ARG A 499 -1.90 21.96 15.33
CA ARG A 499 -2.69 20.73 15.22
C ARG A 499 -2.64 20.24 13.78
N SER A 500 -2.11 19.03 13.56
CA SER A 500 -2.11 18.41 12.23
C SER A 500 -3.44 17.71 11.94
N VAL A 501 -3.97 17.89 10.74
CA VAL A 501 -5.13 17.16 10.19
C VAL A 501 -4.66 16.43 8.95
N ASP A 502 -4.68 15.10 8.98
CA ASP A 502 -4.29 14.30 7.83
C ASP A 502 -5.49 14.17 6.86
N LEU A 503 -5.27 14.61 5.63
CA LEU A 503 -6.24 14.59 4.55
C LEU A 503 -6.34 13.22 3.90
N GLY A 504 -5.45 12.26 4.20
CA GLY A 504 -5.44 10.96 3.52
C GLY A 504 -4.87 11.03 2.11
N ASN A 505 -4.85 9.90 1.40
CA ASN A 505 -4.57 9.85 -0.04
C ASN A 505 -5.30 8.65 -0.68
N PRO A 506 -6.23 8.86 -1.64
CA PRO A 506 -6.98 7.77 -2.28
C PRO A 506 -6.11 6.82 -3.13
N LEU A 507 -4.87 7.21 -3.47
CA LEU A 507 -3.89 6.42 -4.23
C LEU A 507 -2.79 5.78 -3.38
N ALA A 508 -2.77 5.99 -2.06
CA ALA A 508 -1.73 5.45 -1.19
C ALA A 508 -1.66 3.90 -1.14
N ARG A 509 -2.72 3.22 -1.62
CA ARG A 509 -2.75 1.76 -1.86
C ARG A 509 -1.69 1.29 -2.86
N ILE A 510 -1.27 2.15 -3.79
CA ILE A 510 -0.24 1.88 -4.80
C ILE A 510 1.17 2.04 -4.20
N TYR A 511 1.33 2.95 -3.23
CA TYR A 511 2.62 3.29 -2.62
C TYR A 511 3.18 2.19 -1.72
N LEU A 512 2.32 1.45 -1.00
CA LEU A 512 2.76 0.28 -0.23
C LEU A 512 3.42 -0.75 -1.17
N GLY A 513 2.93 -0.93 -2.39
CA GLY A 513 3.55 -1.81 -3.39
C GLY A 513 4.90 -1.32 -3.92
N ALA A 514 5.16 -0.01 -3.96
CA ALA A 514 6.41 0.58 -4.47
C ALA A 514 7.52 0.66 -3.42
N ARG A 515 7.15 0.79 -2.13
CA ARG A 515 8.09 0.88 -0.98
C ARG A 515 8.79 -0.45 -0.66
N LEU A 516 8.30 -1.52 -1.25
CA LEU A 516 8.61 -2.89 -0.86
C LEU A 516 9.62 -3.58 -1.79
N ASP A 517 9.88 -3.08 -3.01
CA ASP A 517 11.06 -3.56 -3.75
C ASP A 517 12.31 -2.97 -3.13
N SER A 518 13.33 -3.82 -2.92
CA SER A 518 14.64 -3.46 -2.38
C SER A 518 15.09 -2.06 -2.82
N TRP A 519 15.46 -1.25 -1.83
CA TRP A 519 15.72 0.19 -1.92
C TRP A 519 16.89 0.48 -2.88
N ASN A 520 16.58 0.73 -4.15
CA ASN A 520 17.52 1.10 -5.21
C ASN A 520 17.26 2.58 -5.61
N PRO A 521 18.28 3.37 -6.00
CA PRO A 521 18.13 4.75 -6.50
C PRO A 521 16.99 5.01 -7.50
N GLY A 522 16.61 4.03 -8.34
CA GLY A 522 15.45 4.16 -9.24
C GLY A 522 14.11 4.34 -8.51
N THR A 523 13.86 3.55 -7.47
CA THR A 523 12.64 3.63 -6.63
C THR A 523 12.63 4.89 -5.75
N ILE A 524 13.79 5.42 -5.40
CA ILE A 524 13.92 6.71 -4.68
C ILE A 524 13.55 7.88 -5.60
N ALA A 525 13.96 7.85 -6.86
CA ALA A 525 13.57 8.86 -7.85
C ALA A 525 12.06 8.82 -8.14
N GLU A 526 11.44 7.63 -8.17
CA GLU A 526 9.99 7.47 -8.30
C GLU A 526 9.24 7.91 -7.04
N GLY A 527 9.72 7.56 -5.85
CA GLY A 527 9.18 8.04 -4.57
C GLY A 527 9.29 9.55 -4.40
N GLY A 528 10.38 10.16 -4.87
CA GLY A 528 10.56 11.60 -4.94
C GLY A 528 9.57 12.25 -5.91
N ARG A 529 9.44 11.73 -7.14
CA ARG A 529 8.42 12.19 -8.11
C ARG A 529 7.00 12.08 -7.54
N PHE A 530 6.70 10.99 -6.84
CA PHE A 530 5.38 10.78 -6.24
C PHE A 530 5.11 11.74 -5.08
N GLY A 531 6.04 11.87 -4.11
CA GLY A 531 5.89 12.79 -2.97
C GLY A 531 5.75 14.25 -3.41
N THR A 532 6.29 14.59 -4.58
CA THR A 532 6.18 15.92 -5.17
C THR A 532 4.88 16.16 -5.92
N GLN A 533 4.26 15.11 -6.48
CA GLN A 533 2.88 15.18 -6.99
C GLN A 533 1.89 15.37 -5.83
N GLN A 534 2.12 14.70 -4.70
CA GLN A 534 1.28 14.82 -3.49
C GLN A 534 1.48 16.14 -2.75
N HIS A 535 2.60 16.82 -3.01
CA HIS A 535 2.93 18.07 -2.34
C HIS A 535 1.99 19.21 -2.77
N GLY A 536 1.65 19.30 -4.05
CA GLY A 536 0.96 20.47 -4.62
C GLY A 536 -0.43 20.76 -4.04
N LEU A 537 -0.83 22.03 -4.06
CA LEU A 537 -2.18 22.47 -3.69
C LEU A 537 -3.27 21.84 -4.57
N GLU A 538 -2.94 21.41 -5.79
CA GLU A 538 -3.86 20.65 -6.65
C GLU A 538 -4.34 19.36 -5.95
N GLU A 539 -3.43 18.62 -5.30
CA GLU A 539 -3.78 17.40 -4.59
C GLU A 539 -4.59 17.72 -3.33
N VAL A 540 -4.17 18.73 -2.55
CA VAL A 540 -4.91 19.22 -1.36
C VAL A 540 -6.36 19.55 -1.73
N LEU A 541 -6.57 20.27 -2.85
CA LEU A 541 -7.90 20.69 -3.31
C LEU A 541 -8.78 19.52 -3.79
N ARG A 542 -8.25 18.31 -4.02
CA ARG A 542 -9.06 17.11 -4.28
C ARG A 542 -9.86 16.66 -3.05
N HIS A 543 -9.44 17.07 -1.85
CA HIS A 543 -10.10 16.74 -0.59
C HIS A 543 -11.18 17.76 -0.19
N ARG A 544 -11.52 18.72 -1.06
CA ARG A 544 -12.61 19.67 -0.81
C ARG A 544 -13.94 18.96 -0.56
N ALA A 545 -14.74 19.48 0.37
CA ALA A 545 -16.10 19.00 0.54
C ALA A 545 -16.89 19.10 -0.79
N PRO A 546 -17.78 18.13 -1.08
CA PRO A 546 -18.69 18.25 -2.22
C PRO A 546 -19.54 19.51 -2.08
N ALA A 547 -19.78 20.21 -3.20
CA ALA A 547 -20.67 21.36 -3.22
C ALA A 547 -22.07 20.93 -2.76
N PRO A 548 -22.74 21.73 -1.91
CA PRO A 548 -24.09 21.43 -1.42
C PRO A 548 -25.14 21.36 -2.53
#